data_AF-A0A9E4KF28-F1
#
_entry.id   AF-A0A9E4KF28-F1
#
_cell.length_a   1.000
_cell.length_b   1.000
_cell.length_c   1.000
_cell.angle_alpha   90.00
_cell.angle_beta   90.00
_cell.angle_gamma   90.00
#
_symmetry.space_group_name_H-M   'P 1'
#
loop_
_entity.id
_entity.type
_entity.pdbx_description
1 polymer ?
#
loop_
_entity_poly.entity_id
_entity_poly.type
_entity_poly.pdbx_seq_one_letter_code
_entity_poly.pdbx_strand_id
1 'polypeptide(L)'
;MKRTLFLTLLAGLAAGLAYPLVATGQSLRGSRASLDRQNRVARQNDFTYIANDAQAYRFRERGFLVQIRPNPDFVLHDVSFPMARAEVGVFVERLAGQYRAACGEQLVVTSLTRPKSHQPRNASDRSVHPTGMAVDLRRPNNHTCRSWLQRVLLDLEAKGVLEATLERWPPHFHIAVFPKQYSDYVARLTQQAKLADDGEVAEFTYVVKNGDTLWKIARDHTTTIEALKQRNYLRTDKIRPGQSLAIPRVAR
;
A
#
# COMPACT_ATOMS: atom_id res chain seq x y z
N MET A 1 27.07 -15.19 16.50
CA MET A 1 26.16 -14.60 17.52
C MET A 1 25.29 -13.55 16.84
N LYS A 2 23.99 -13.82 16.66
CA LYS A 2 23.03 -12.90 16.04
C LYS A 2 22.66 -11.82 17.07
N ARG A 3 22.91 -10.54 16.77
CA ARG A 3 22.44 -9.42 17.59
C ARG A 3 21.08 -8.95 17.06
N THR A 4 20.04 -9.27 17.81
CA THR A 4 18.68 -8.73 17.68
C THR A 4 18.71 -7.28 18.14
N LEU A 5 18.54 -6.30 17.24
CA LEU A 5 18.24 -4.92 17.63
C LEU A 5 16.72 -4.79 17.79
N PHE A 6 16.28 -4.62 19.04
CA PHE A 6 14.99 -4.04 19.36
C PHE A 6 15.07 -2.54 19.08
N LEU A 7 14.29 -2.04 18.12
CA LEU A 7 14.09 -0.62 17.91
C LEU A 7 12.92 -0.17 18.79
N THR A 8 13.23 0.57 19.85
CA THR A 8 12.24 1.24 20.71
C THR A 8 11.65 2.43 19.96
N LEU A 9 10.33 2.44 19.78
CA LEU A 9 9.58 3.53 19.18
C LEU A 9 9.54 4.72 20.15
N LEU A 10 10.13 5.85 19.77
CA LEU A 10 9.96 7.13 20.46
C LEU A 10 8.55 7.66 20.18
N ALA A 11 7.76 7.81 21.25
CA ALA A 11 6.46 8.46 21.23
C ALA A 11 6.64 9.98 21.07
N GLY A 12 6.33 10.50 19.89
CA GLY A 12 6.19 11.94 19.64
C GLY A 12 4.73 12.38 19.75
N LEU A 13 4.49 13.43 20.53
CA LEU A 13 3.18 14.02 20.82
C LEU A 13 2.40 14.37 19.54
N ALA A 14 1.17 13.87 19.43
CA ALA A 14 0.20 14.28 18.43
C ALA A 14 -0.58 15.51 18.92
N ALA A 15 -0.41 16.66 18.26
CA ALA A 15 -1.37 17.75 18.33
C ALA A 15 -2.57 17.39 17.44
N GLY A 16 -3.74 17.34 18.07
CA GLY A 16 -4.95 16.71 17.56
C GLY A 16 -5.59 17.37 16.33
N LEU A 17 -6.03 16.51 15.41
CA LEU A 17 -7.30 16.65 14.73
C LEU A 17 -8.15 15.45 15.18
N ALA A 18 -9.10 15.71 16.08
CA ALA A 18 -10.05 14.69 16.53
C ALA A 18 -11.02 14.39 15.39
N TYR A 19 -10.67 13.41 14.55
CA TYR A 19 -11.67 12.73 13.72
C TYR A 19 -12.53 11.88 14.66
N PRO A 20 -13.86 11.89 14.53
CA PRO A 20 -14.68 10.94 15.25
C PRO A 20 -14.27 9.54 14.78
N LEU A 21 -13.70 8.76 15.70
CA LEU A 21 -13.50 7.32 15.51
C LEU A 21 -14.88 6.69 15.39
N VAL A 22 -15.39 6.58 14.17
CA VAL A 22 -16.54 5.72 13.89
C VAL A 22 -16.03 4.29 14.01
N ALA A 23 -16.04 3.76 15.23
CA ALA A 23 -15.69 2.38 15.56
C ALA A 23 -16.80 1.40 15.15
N THR A 24 -17.35 1.54 13.94
CA THR A 24 -18.24 0.53 13.36
C THR A 24 -17.44 -0.38 12.44
N GLY A 25 -17.23 -1.64 12.84
CA GLY A 25 -16.95 -2.71 11.87
C GLY A 25 -15.56 -3.36 11.85
N GLN A 26 -14.63 -3.06 12.76
CA GLN A 26 -13.30 -3.70 12.81
C GLN A 26 -13.37 -5.15 13.33
N SER A 27 -14.00 -6.05 12.60
CA SER A 27 -14.15 -7.44 13.06
C SER A 27 -14.07 -8.48 11.93
N LEU A 28 -13.88 -8.04 10.67
CA LEU A 28 -14.07 -8.88 9.48
C LEU A 28 -15.45 -9.54 9.45
N ARG A 29 -16.43 -8.96 10.16
CA ARG A 29 -17.82 -9.42 10.16
C ARG A 29 -18.63 -8.43 9.33
N GLY A 30 -19.21 -8.92 8.26
CA GLY A 30 -20.17 -8.15 7.49
C GLY A 30 -21.35 -7.75 8.36
N SER A 31 -21.88 -6.56 8.10
CA SER A 31 -23.09 -6.07 8.74
C SER A 31 -23.91 -5.28 7.74
N ARG A 32 -25.21 -5.10 8.03
CA ARG A 32 -26.08 -4.26 7.21
C ARG A 32 -25.52 -2.84 7.07
N ALA A 33 -24.97 -2.29 8.16
CA ALA A 33 -24.34 -0.97 8.20
C ALA A 33 -23.08 -0.89 7.32
N SER A 34 -22.26 -1.95 7.32
CA SER A 34 -21.10 -2.09 6.44
C SER A 34 -21.54 -2.06 4.96
N LEU A 35 -22.49 -2.89 4.56
CA LEU A 35 -23.03 -2.86 3.19
C LEU A 35 -23.62 -1.49 2.81
N ASP A 36 -24.35 -0.83 3.72
CA ASP A 36 -24.89 0.51 3.50
C ASP A 36 -23.77 1.55 3.33
N ARG A 37 -22.66 1.42 4.05
CA ARG A 37 -21.48 2.28 3.88
C ARG A 37 -20.80 2.06 2.54
N GLN A 38 -20.60 0.82 2.10
CA GLN A 38 -20.04 0.51 0.79
C GLN A 38 -20.87 1.12 -0.35
N ASN A 39 -22.20 0.95 -0.30
CA ASN A 39 -23.10 1.54 -1.29
C ASN A 39 -23.11 3.07 -1.26
N ARG A 40 -23.00 3.67 -0.06
CA ARG A 40 -22.86 5.12 0.08
C ARG A 40 -21.58 5.62 -0.60
N VAL A 41 -20.45 4.95 -0.37
CA VAL A 41 -19.18 5.31 -1.01
C VAL A 41 -19.27 5.16 -2.53
N ALA A 42 -19.87 4.08 -3.03
CA ALA A 42 -20.10 3.90 -4.47
C ALA A 42 -20.87 5.08 -5.07
N ARG A 43 -21.96 5.53 -4.41
CA ARG A 43 -22.77 6.68 -4.84
C ARG A 43 -22.00 8.00 -4.75
N GLN A 44 -21.23 8.21 -3.68
CA GLN A 44 -20.41 9.43 -3.51
C GLN A 44 -19.30 9.56 -4.56
N ASN A 45 -18.88 8.47 -5.18
CA ASN A 45 -17.93 8.46 -6.29
C ASN A 45 -18.62 8.35 -7.66
N ASP A 46 -19.94 8.52 -7.72
CA ASP A 46 -20.75 8.42 -8.94
C ASP A 46 -20.52 7.12 -9.74
N PHE A 47 -20.28 6.01 -9.04
CA PHE A 47 -20.02 4.73 -9.70
C PHE A 47 -21.30 4.12 -10.26
N THR A 48 -21.28 3.89 -11.58
CA THR A 48 -22.26 3.05 -12.24
C THR A 48 -22.15 1.60 -11.75
N TYR A 49 -23.30 1.00 -11.41
CA TYR A 49 -23.40 -0.44 -11.21
C TYR A 49 -23.59 -1.10 -12.57
N ILE A 50 -22.51 -1.68 -13.09
CA ILE A 50 -22.43 -2.25 -14.43
C ILE A 50 -23.47 -3.36 -14.59
N ALA A 51 -24.33 -3.21 -15.58
CA ALA A 51 -25.47 -4.08 -15.82
C ALA A 51 -25.06 -5.41 -16.45
N ASN A 52 -24.18 -5.36 -17.46
CA ASN A 52 -23.81 -6.52 -18.27
C ASN A 52 -22.39 -6.42 -18.84
N ASP A 53 -21.99 -7.49 -19.51
CA ASP A 53 -20.68 -7.75 -20.10
C ASP A 53 -20.26 -6.65 -21.07
N ALA A 54 -21.16 -6.28 -22.00
CA ALA A 54 -20.92 -5.23 -22.98
C ALA A 54 -20.68 -3.86 -22.32
N GLN A 55 -21.37 -3.58 -21.21
CA GLN A 55 -21.08 -2.38 -20.43
C GLN A 55 -19.74 -2.48 -19.69
N ALA A 56 -19.38 -3.63 -19.14
CA ALA A 56 -18.08 -3.84 -18.48
C ALA A 56 -16.90 -3.55 -19.44
N TYR A 57 -16.94 -4.13 -20.64
CA TYR A 57 -15.89 -3.91 -21.65
C TYR A 57 -15.82 -2.46 -22.13
N ARG A 58 -16.96 -1.79 -22.33
CA ARG A 58 -17.00 -0.35 -22.65
C ARG A 58 -16.40 0.51 -21.55
N PHE A 59 -16.62 0.16 -20.28
CA PHE A 59 -16.03 0.88 -19.14
C PHE A 59 -14.51 0.74 -19.12
N ARG A 60 -14.00 -0.47 -19.40
CA ARG A 60 -12.55 -0.69 -19.56
C ARG A 60 -11.97 0.12 -20.72
N GLU A 61 -12.61 0.07 -21.89
CA GLU A 61 -12.15 0.79 -23.09
C GLU A 61 -12.12 2.30 -22.90
N ARG A 62 -13.03 2.85 -22.10
CA ARG A 62 -13.06 4.27 -21.73
C ARG A 62 -12.16 4.63 -20.54
N GLY A 63 -11.40 3.68 -20.01
CA GLY A 63 -10.46 3.90 -18.89
C GLY A 63 -11.12 4.01 -17.51
N PHE A 64 -12.42 3.74 -17.38
CA PHE A 64 -13.09 3.73 -16.08
C PHE A 64 -12.78 2.48 -15.24
N LEU A 65 -12.38 1.40 -15.91
CA LEU A 65 -11.83 0.19 -15.30
C LEU A 65 -10.48 -0.11 -15.93
N VAL A 66 -9.55 -0.65 -15.13
CA VAL A 66 -8.26 -1.14 -15.58
C VAL A 66 -8.26 -2.66 -15.61
N GLN A 67 -7.48 -3.23 -16.52
CA GLN A 67 -7.21 -4.66 -16.56
C GLN A 67 -6.29 -5.05 -15.41
N ILE A 68 -6.69 -6.03 -14.61
CA ILE A 68 -5.84 -6.64 -13.57
C ILE A 68 -5.14 -7.84 -14.19
N ARG A 69 -3.82 -7.90 -14.10
CA ARG A 69 -2.99 -8.97 -14.66
C ARG A 69 -2.24 -9.68 -13.55
N PRO A 70 -2.30 -11.03 -13.47
CA PRO A 70 -1.54 -11.78 -12.48
C PRO A 70 -0.04 -11.54 -12.66
N ASN A 71 0.71 -11.71 -11.58
CA ASN A 71 2.16 -11.50 -11.55
C ASN A 71 2.79 -12.48 -10.51
N PRO A 72 4.11 -12.41 -10.25
CA PRO A 72 4.73 -13.31 -9.28
C PRO A 72 4.15 -13.26 -7.86
N ASP A 73 3.42 -12.22 -7.48
CA ASP A 73 2.89 -12.00 -6.13
C ASP A 73 1.41 -12.40 -5.99
N PHE A 74 0.64 -12.47 -7.09
CA PHE A 74 -0.73 -12.94 -7.06
C PHE A 74 -1.19 -13.62 -8.35
N VAL A 75 -2.20 -14.48 -8.19
CA VAL A 75 -2.89 -15.18 -9.28
C VAL A 75 -4.37 -14.85 -9.30
N LEU A 76 -4.99 -14.99 -10.47
CA LEU A 76 -6.45 -14.93 -10.64
C LEU A 76 -7.00 -16.35 -10.72
N HIS A 77 -8.06 -16.65 -9.98
CA HIS A 77 -8.73 -17.95 -9.98
C HIS A 77 -10.22 -17.75 -10.29
N ASP A 78 -10.68 -18.27 -11.44
CA ASP A 78 -12.07 -18.18 -11.92
C ASP A 78 -12.62 -16.74 -12.02
N VAL A 79 -11.77 -15.79 -12.38
CA VAL A 79 -12.17 -14.38 -12.53
C VAL A 79 -12.59 -14.08 -13.97
N SER A 80 -13.90 -14.12 -14.24
CA SER A 80 -14.45 -13.88 -15.61
C SER A 80 -14.22 -12.46 -16.11
N PHE A 81 -14.22 -11.48 -15.21
CA PHE A 81 -14.01 -10.06 -15.53
C PHE A 81 -12.79 -9.55 -14.75
N PRO A 82 -11.57 -9.81 -15.25
CA PRO A 82 -10.31 -9.43 -14.60
C PRO A 82 -10.03 -7.92 -14.72
N MET A 83 -10.97 -7.11 -14.26
CA MET A 83 -10.95 -5.67 -14.36
C MET A 83 -11.55 -5.05 -13.10
N ALA A 84 -11.06 -3.88 -12.70
CA ALA A 84 -11.52 -3.16 -11.52
C ALA A 84 -11.23 -1.67 -11.64
N ARG A 85 -11.63 -0.86 -10.66
CA ARG A 85 -11.15 0.52 -10.54
C ARG A 85 -9.63 0.55 -10.36
N ALA A 86 -8.98 1.62 -10.83
CA ALA A 86 -7.52 1.72 -10.80
C ALA A 86 -6.95 1.56 -9.38
N GLU A 87 -7.63 2.12 -8.39
CA GLU A 87 -7.25 2.07 -6.98
C GLU A 87 -7.38 0.66 -6.39
N VAL A 88 -8.34 -0.13 -6.88
CA VAL A 88 -8.42 -1.56 -6.53
C VAL A 88 -7.23 -2.31 -7.13
N GLY A 89 -6.81 -1.97 -8.35
CA GLY A 89 -5.60 -2.53 -8.96
C GLY A 89 -4.35 -2.23 -8.13
N VAL A 90 -4.15 -0.96 -7.76
CA VAL A 90 -3.06 -0.53 -6.88
C VAL A 90 -3.12 -1.25 -5.53
N PHE A 91 -4.31 -1.41 -4.96
CA PHE A 91 -4.52 -2.16 -3.72
C PHE A 91 -4.08 -3.63 -3.85
N VAL A 92 -4.53 -4.33 -4.90
CA VAL A 92 -4.19 -5.74 -5.13
C VAL A 92 -2.69 -5.92 -5.29
N GLU A 93 -2.03 -5.10 -6.12
CA GLU A 93 -0.58 -5.21 -6.36
C GLU A 93 0.23 -4.97 -5.08
N ARG A 94 -0.08 -3.91 -4.34
CA ARG A 94 0.61 -3.58 -3.08
C ARG A 94 0.38 -4.64 -2.01
N LEU A 95 -0.87 -5.08 -1.83
CA LEU A 95 -1.21 -6.11 -0.85
C LEU A 95 -0.53 -7.44 -1.20
N ALA A 96 -0.54 -7.84 -2.46
CA ALA A 96 0.07 -9.08 -2.93
C ALA A 96 1.59 -9.11 -2.68
N GLY A 97 2.32 -8.04 -3.04
CA GLY A 97 3.76 -7.96 -2.81
C GLY A 97 4.10 -8.05 -1.32
N GLN A 98 3.33 -7.35 -0.47
CA GLN A 98 3.51 -7.40 0.99
C GLN A 98 3.14 -8.76 1.58
N TYR A 99 2.06 -9.38 1.09
CA TYR A 99 1.59 -10.70 1.51
C TYR A 99 2.65 -11.76 1.21
N ARG A 100 3.18 -11.77 -0.01
CA ARG A 100 4.24 -12.70 -0.42
C ARG A 100 5.54 -12.44 0.33
N ALA A 101 5.93 -11.19 0.55
CA ALA A 101 7.10 -10.86 1.36
C ALA A 101 6.94 -11.32 2.83
N ALA A 102 5.73 -11.25 3.38
CA ALA A 102 5.47 -11.58 4.77
C ALA A 102 5.33 -13.08 5.04
N CYS A 103 4.83 -13.87 4.09
CA CYS A 103 4.53 -15.28 4.33
C CYS A 103 4.91 -16.26 3.20
N GLY A 104 5.39 -15.77 2.05
CA GLY A 104 5.92 -16.58 0.95
C GLY A 104 4.90 -17.12 -0.05
N GLU A 105 3.59 -17.02 0.22
CA GLU A 105 2.55 -17.48 -0.69
C GLU A 105 2.11 -16.38 -1.68
N GLN A 106 1.58 -16.79 -2.84
CA GLN A 106 0.89 -15.88 -3.74
C GLN A 106 -0.52 -15.57 -3.21
N LEU A 107 -0.94 -14.31 -3.34
CA LEU A 107 -2.33 -13.94 -3.08
C LEU A 107 -3.21 -14.54 -4.18
N VAL A 108 -4.41 -15.02 -3.84
CA VAL A 108 -5.35 -15.58 -4.82
C VAL A 108 -6.59 -14.70 -4.88
N VAL A 109 -6.74 -13.96 -5.98
CA VAL A 109 -7.92 -13.15 -6.27
C VAL A 109 -8.96 -14.04 -6.94
N THR A 110 -10.15 -14.12 -6.35
CA THR A 110 -11.24 -15.00 -6.80
C THR A 110 -12.41 -14.24 -7.43
N SER A 111 -12.44 -12.92 -7.31
CA SER A 111 -13.46 -12.07 -7.97
C SER A 111 -12.99 -10.61 -8.01
N LEU A 112 -13.42 -9.88 -9.03
CA LEU A 112 -13.20 -8.44 -9.19
C LEU A 112 -14.54 -7.79 -9.60
N THR A 113 -14.58 -7.01 -10.69
CA THR A 113 -15.83 -6.52 -11.25
C THR A 113 -16.73 -7.72 -11.60
N ARG A 114 -18.00 -7.66 -11.22
CA ARG A 114 -19.00 -8.66 -11.62
C ARG A 114 -20.28 -7.92 -12.01
N PRO A 115 -20.62 -7.85 -13.30
CA PRO A 115 -21.84 -7.18 -13.74
C PRO A 115 -23.09 -7.75 -13.08
N LYS A 116 -24.19 -6.98 -13.05
CA LYS A 116 -25.48 -7.42 -12.50
C LYS A 116 -25.97 -8.71 -13.15
N SER A 117 -25.78 -8.88 -14.47
CA SER A 117 -26.13 -10.09 -15.22
C SER A 117 -25.38 -11.36 -14.78
N HIS A 118 -24.30 -11.22 -14.02
CA HIS A 118 -23.46 -12.33 -13.53
C HIS A 118 -23.52 -12.50 -12.01
N GLN A 119 -24.34 -11.72 -11.31
CA GLN A 119 -24.49 -11.89 -9.87
C GLN A 119 -25.11 -13.27 -9.58
N PRO A 120 -24.59 -14.01 -8.58
CA PRO A 120 -25.19 -15.30 -8.21
C PRO A 120 -26.63 -15.09 -7.74
N ARG A 121 -27.47 -16.13 -7.84
CA ARG A 121 -28.90 -16.05 -7.49
C ARG A 121 -29.17 -15.57 -6.06
N ASN A 122 -28.22 -15.81 -5.14
CA ASN A 122 -28.28 -15.41 -3.74
C ASN A 122 -27.47 -14.13 -3.44
N ALA A 123 -27.05 -13.38 -4.46
CA ALA A 123 -26.37 -12.11 -4.26
C ALA A 123 -27.29 -11.12 -3.55
N SER A 124 -26.72 -10.30 -2.66
CA SER A 124 -27.42 -9.15 -2.14
C SER A 124 -27.60 -8.09 -3.24
N ASP A 125 -28.78 -7.45 -3.28
CA ASP A 125 -29.02 -6.24 -4.08
C ASP A 125 -28.06 -5.08 -3.74
N ARG A 126 -27.35 -5.21 -2.61
CA ARG A 126 -26.36 -4.25 -2.11
C ARG A 126 -24.92 -4.59 -2.53
N SER A 127 -24.71 -5.62 -3.35
CA SER A 127 -23.39 -5.99 -3.86
C SER A 127 -22.73 -4.83 -4.61
N VAL A 128 -21.48 -4.51 -4.25
CA VAL A 128 -20.70 -3.45 -4.92
C VAL A 128 -19.73 -3.99 -5.97
N HIS A 129 -19.67 -5.30 -6.22
CA HIS A 129 -18.90 -5.85 -7.36
C HIS A 129 -19.25 -5.22 -8.71
N PRO A 130 -20.53 -4.92 -9.03
CA PRO A 130 -20.86 -4.27 -10.30
C PRO A 130 -20.22 -2.88 -10.49
N THR A 131 -19.71 -2.26 -9.44
CA THR A 131 -19.09 -0.93 -9.52
C THR A 131 -17.59 -0.98 -9.87
N GLY A 132 -16.98 -2.17 -9.74
CA GLY A 132 -15.54 -2.39 -9.87
C GLY A 132 -14.71 -1.98 -8.65
N MET A 133 -15.34 -1.58 -7.53
CA MET A 133 -14.63 -1.20 -6.29
C MET A 133 -14.35 -2.39 -5.35
N ALA A 134 -14.86 -3.58 -5.66
CA ALA A 134 -14.73 -4.76 -4.81
C ALA A 134 -13.79 -5.82 -5.40
N VAL A 135 -13.18 -6.58 -4.50
CA VAL A 135 -12.31 -7.73 -4.78
C VAL A 135 -12.59 -8.84 -3.76
N ASP A 136 -12.66 -10.08 -4.23
CA ASP A 136 -12.70 -11.25 -3.35
C ASP A 136 -11.34 -11.93 -3.33
N LEU A 137 -10.86 -12.28 -2.14
CA LEU A 137 -9.61 -13.02 -1.94
C LEU A 137 -9.89 -14.37 -1.30
N ARG A 138 -9.25 -15.42 -1.81
CA ARG A 138 -9.29 -16.74 -1.16
C ARG A 138 -8.77 -16.62 0.27
N ARG A 139 -9.46 -17.22 1.23
CA ARG A 139 -8.94 -17.35 2.59
C ARG A 139 -7.75 -18.32 2.59
N PRO A 140 -6.54 -17.92 3.03
CA PRO A 140 -5.40 -18.82 3.08
C PRO A 140 -5.61 -19.94 4.11
N ASN A 141 -5.14 -21.15 3.77
CA ASN A 141 -5.10 -22.27 4.73
C ASN A 141 -3.94 -22.12 5.70
N ASN A 142 -2.80 -21.59 5.23
CA ASN A 142 -1.64 -21.28 6.03
C ASN A 142 -1.97 -20.25 7.11
N HIS A 143 -1.70 -20.63 8.37
CA HIS A 143 -2.04 -19.80 9.53
C HIS A 143 -1.30 -18.46 9.55
N THR A 144 -0.01 -18.45 9.18
CA THR A 144 0.82 -17.23 9.14
C THR A 144 0.27 -16.25 8.12
N CYS A 145 0.03 -16.71 6.90
CA CYS A 145 -0.54 -15.90 5.84
C CYS A 145 -1.94 -15.38 6.18
N ARG A 146 -2.81 -16.24 6.70
CA ARG A 146 -4.16 -15.86 7.12
C ARG A 146 -4.14 -14.81 8.23
N SER A 147 -3.31 -15.01 9.26
CA SER A 147 -3.20 -14.07 10.38
C SER A 147 -2.64 -12.72 9.93
N TRP A 148 -1.67 -12.74 9.02
CA TRP A 148 -1.12 -11.52 8.43
C TRP A 148 -2.19 -10.77 7.63
N LEU A 149 -2.90 -11.46 6.74
CA LEU A 149 -3.93 -10.84 5.90
C LEU A 149 -5.06 -10.26 6.74
N GLN A 150 -5.55 -10.99 7.74
CA GLN A 150 -6.59 -10.50 8.66
C GLN A 150 -6.15 -9.22 9.39
N ARG A 151 -4.90 -9.17 9.87
CA ARG A 151 -4.38 -7.99 10.57
C ARG A 151 -4.28 -6.78 9.65
N VAL A 152 -3.78 -6.97 8.43
CA VAL A 152 -3.66 -5.88 7.44
C VAL A 152 -5.04 -5.37 7.02
N LEU A 153 -6.00 -6.25 6.78
CA LEU A 153 -7.36 -5.84 6.43
C LEU A 153 -8.01 -5.06 7.58
N LEU A 154 -7.91 -5.53 8.82
CA LEU A 154 -8.42 -4.81 10.00
C LEU A 154 -7.75 -3.43 10.18
N ASP A 155 -6.45 -3.33 9.92
CA ASP A 155 -5.72 -2.07 9.99
C ASP A 155 -6.18 -1.07 8.91
N LEU A 156 -6.43 -1.53 7.69
CA LEU A 156 -6.97 -0.71 6.60
C LEU A 156 -8.44 -0.33 6.82
N GLU A 157 -9.24 -1.20 7.44
CA GLU A 157 -10.59 -0.89 7.92
C GLU A 157 -10.53 0.23 8.97
N ALA A 158 -9.62 0.13 9.94
CA ALA A 158 -9.43 1.13 10.97
C ALA A 158 -9.02 2.51 10.41
N LYS A 159 -8.25 2.51 9.32
CA LYS A 159 -7.90 3.71 8.56
C LYS A 159 -9.03 4.26 7.69
N GLY A 160 -10.15 3.52 7.59
CA GLY A 160 -11.33 3.94 6.83
C GLY A 160 -11.14 3.94 5.31
N VAL A 161 -10.19 3.15 4.79
CA VAL A 161 -9.86 3.12 3.35
C VAL A 161 -10.49 1.94 2.61
N LEU A 162 -11.04 0.98 3.33
CA LEU A 162 -11.79 -0.15 2.81
C LEU A 162 -12.77 -0.68 3.86
N GLU A 163 -13.60 -1.63 3.46
CA GLU A 163 -14.26 -2.59 4.34
C GLU A 163 -13.97 -4.02 3.91
N ALA A 164 -13.80 -4.91 4.88
CA ALA A 164 -13.49 -6.30 4.66
C ALA A 164 -14.45 -7.20 5.46
N THR A 165 -14.97 -8.23 4.81
CA THR A 165 -15.82 -9.24 5.43
C THR A 165 -15.23 -10.61 5.15
N LEU A 166 -15.04 -11.43 6.20
CA LEU A 166 -14.75 -12.84 6.04
C LEU A 166 -16.07 -13.61 5.86
N GLU A 167 -16.35 -13.97 4.62
CA GLU A 167 -17.49 -14.81 4.26
C GLU A 167 -17.25 -16.25 4.72
N ARG A 168 -18.33 -16.96 5.07
CA ARG A 168 -18.24 -18.32 5.64
C ARG A 168 -18.31 -19.42 4.60
N TRP A 169 -19.13 -19.26 3.56
CA TRP A 169 -19.48 -20.35 2.64
C TRP A 169 -19.60 -19.87 1.18
N PRO A 170 -18.61 -20.15 0.32
CA PRO A 170 -17.27 -20.66 0.66
C PRO A 170 -16.44 -19.62 1.45
N PRO A 171 -15.43 -20.03 2.24
CA PRO A 171 -14.61 -19.07 2.98
C PRO A 171 -13.75 -18.18 2.08
N HIS A 172 -14.02 -16.88 2.06
CA HIS A 172 -13.23 -15.88 1.33
C HIS A 172 -13.35 -14.52 2.00
N PHE A 173 -12.41 -13.62 1.70
CA PHE A 173 -12.51 -12.23 2.10
C PHE A 173 -13.19 -11.45 0.98
N HIS A 174 -14.37 -10.89 1.26
CA HIS A 174 -14.98 -9.87 0.43
C HIS A 174 -14.44 -8.50 0.86
N ILE A 175 -13.88 -7.72 -0.06
CA ILE A 175 -13.26 -6.43 0.25
C ILE A 175 -13.83 -5.36 -0.68
N ALA A 176 -14.36 -4.29 -0.11
CA ALA A 176 -14.74 -3.08 -0.82
C ALA A 176 -13.69 -2.00 -0.55
N VAL A 177 -12.82 -1.73 -1.54
CA VAL A 177 -11.85 -0.63 -1.46
C VAL A 177 -12.60 0.67 -1.67
N PHE A 178 -12.33 1.69 -0.85
CA PHE A 178 -12.90 3.03 -1.03
C PHE A 178 -11.93 3.88 -1.85
N PRO A 179 -12.14 4.06 -3.17
CA PRO A 179 -11.05 4.43 -4.07
C PRO A 179 -10.41 5.76 -3.73
N LYS A 180 -11.21 6.81 -3.51
CA LYS A 180 -10.70 8.12 -3.10
C LYS A 180 -9.91 8.04 -1.79
N GLN A 181 -10.47 7.42 -0.77
CA GLN A 181 -9.84 7.29 0.55
C GLN A 181 -8.54 6.48 0.47
N TYR A 182 -8.52 5.40 -0.31
CA TYR A 182 -7.35 4.55 -0.50
C TYR A 182 -6.26 5.28 -1.30
N SER A 183 -6.62 6.01 -2.34
CA SER A 183 -5.68 6.86 -3.10
C SER A 183 -5.06 7.94 -2.21
N ASP A 184 -5.87 8.66 -1.43
CA ASP A 184 -5.40 9.68 -0.48
C ASP A 184 -4.52 9.07 0.63
N TYR A 185 -4.77 7.82 1.03
CA TYR A 185 -3.91 7.09 1.96
C TYR A 185 -2.56 6.71 1.33
N VAL A 186 -2.57 6.15 0.13
CA VAL A 186 -1.37 5.79 -0.62
C VAL A 186 -0.51 7.02 -0.89
N ALA A 187 -1.11 8.14 -1.33
CA ALA A 187 -0.41 9.39 -1.59
C ALA A 187 0.30 9.91 -0.33
N ARG A 188 -0.35 9.85 0.84
CA ARG A 188 0.27 10.25 2.11
C ARG A 188 1.45 9.34 2.49
N LEU A 189 1.32 8.03 2.34
CA LEU A 189 2.44 7.11 2.58
C LEU A 189 3.61 7.37 1.63
N THR A 190 3.34 7.60 0.35
CA THR A 190 4.38 7.91 -0.63
C THR A 190 5.06 9.25 -0.31
N GLN A 191 4.31 10.28 0.08
CA GLN A 191 4.89 11.55 0.51
C GLN A 191 5.73 11.39 1.79
N GLN A 192 5.26 10.62 2.76
CA GLN A 192 6.02 10.35 3.99
C GLN A 192 7.29 9.56 3.71
N ALA A 193 7.23 8.54 2.85
CA ALA A 193 8.40 7.78 2.41
C ALA A 193 9.39 8.68 1.66
N LYS A 194 8.90 9.57 0.80
CA LYS A 194 9.74 10.58 0.13
C LYS A 194 10.39 11.51 1.14
N LEU A 195 9.66 12.04 2.12
CA LEU A 195 10.24 12.90 3.17
C LEU A 195 11.24 12.16 4.07
N ALA A 196 11.06 10.86 4.28
CA ALA A 196 12.00 10.03 5.02
C ALA A 196 13.27 9.68 4.21
N ASP A 197 13.14 9.48 2.89
CA ASP A 197 14.25 9.23 1.97
C ASP A 197 15.02 10.52 1.63
N ASP A 198 14.30 11.64 1.51
CA ASP A 198 14.82 13.01 1.48
C ASP A 198 15.32 13.45 2.88
N GLY A 199 15.53 12.49 3.80
CA GLY A 199 15.86 12.70 5.20
C GLY A 199 16.84 13.85 5.36
N GLU A 200 16.48 14.79 6.23
CA GLU A 200 17.25 15.99 6.60
C GLU A 200 18.73 15.71 6.43
N VAL A 201 19.34 16.29 5.39
CA VAL A 201 20.77 16.15 5.14
C VAL A 201 21.45 16.82 6.32
N ALA A 202 21.70 16.04 7.37
CA ALA A 202 22.40 16.50 8.55
C ALA A 202 23.83 16.75 8.10
N GLU A 203 24.09 18.01 7.80
CA GLU A 203 25.37 18.47 7.31
C GLU A 203 26.20 18.91 8.51
N PHE A 204 27.42 18.40 8.59
CA PHE A 204 28.39 18.92 9.53
C PHE A 204 29.70 19.20 8.80
N THR A 205 30.46 20.14 9.35
CA THR A 205 31.78 20.48 8.82
C THR A 205 32.82 19.52 9.41
N TYR A 206 33.57 18.86 8.54
CA TYR A 206 34.71 18.02 8.90
C TYR A 206 36.00 18.67 8.44
N VAL A 207 36.99 18.77 9.32
CA VAL A 207 38.33 19.27 8.96
C VAL A 207 39.21 18.08 8.63
N VAL A 208 39.68 18.03 7.38
CA VAL A 208 40.53 16.96 6.84
C VAL A 208 41.82 16.82 7.66
N LYS A 209 42.15 15.59 8.05
CA LYS A 209 43.34 15.27 8.84
C LYS A 209 44.46 14.70 7.96
N ASN A 210 45.67 14.67 8.50
CA ASN A 210 46.79 14.07 7.77
C ASN A 210 46.53 12.57 7.51
N GLY A 211 46.68 12.15 6.26
CA GLY A 211 46.39 10.78 5.81
C GLY A 211 44.93 10.49 5.45
N ASP A 212 44.03 11.48 5.49
CA ASP A 212 42.65 11.30 5.04
C ASP A 212 42.54 11.22 3.51
N THR A 213 41.58 10.44 3.04
CA THR A 213 41.15 10.38 1.64
C THR A 213 39.63 10.54 1.57
N LEU A 214 39.09 11.00 0.43
CA LEU A 214 37.64 11.09 0.26
C LEU A 214 36.95 9.74 0.49
N TRP A 215 37.61 8.64 0.10
CA TRP A 215 37.09 7.30 0.34
C TRP A 215 36.95 6.99 1.83
N LYS A 216 37.98 7.30 2.62
CA LYS A 216 37.97 7.06 4.07
C LYS A 216 36.91 7.92 4.76
N ILE A 217 36.84 9.21 4.42
CA ILE A 217 35.84 10.15 4.96
C ILE A 217 34.43 9.70 4.56
N ALA A 218 34.20 9.32 3.30
CA ALA A 218 32.90 8.85 2.82
C ALA A 218 32.44 7.61 3.60
N ARG A 219 33.35 6.65 3.78
CA ARG A 219 33.09 5.43 4.53
C ARG A 219 32.79 5.70 6.00
N ASP A 220 33.61 6.52 6.66
CA ASP A 220 33.51 6.79 8.10
C ASP A 220 32.24 7.59 8.45
N HIS A 221 31.68 8.31 7.48
CA HIS A 221 30.50 9.15 7.66
C HIS A 221 29.26 8.69 6.89
N THR A 222 29.27 7.45 6.37
CA THR A 222 28.13 6.83 5.68
C THR A 222 27.60 7.71 4.54
N THR A 223 28.50 8.25 3.74
CA THR A 223 28.20 9.04 2.54
C THR A 223 28.97 8.47 1.33
N THR A 224 28.86 9.09 0.16
CA THR A 224 29.59 8.66 -1.05
C THR A 224 30.63 9.68 -1.46
N ILE A 225 31.64 9.25 -2.23
CA ILE A 225 32.65 10.16 -2.79
C ILE A 225 31.97 11.16 -3.72
N GLU A 226 31.01 10.71 -4.52
CA GLU A 226 30.22 11.55 -5.41
C GLU A 226 29.45 12.62 -4.64
N ALA A 227 28.77 12.25 -3.54
CA ALA A 227 28.06 13.19 -2.70
C ALA A 227 29.00 14.22 -2.04
N LEU A 228 30.16 13.77 -1.54
CA LEU A 228 31.20 14.66 -1.01
C LEU A 228 31.71 15.65 -2.07
N LYS A 229 31.97 15.17 -3.28
CA LYS A 229 32.49 16.01 -4.37
C LYS A 229 31.46 17.01 -4.84
N GLN A 230 30.22 16.58 -5.03
CA GLN A 230 29.12 17.45 -5.40
C GLN A 230 28.89 18.52 -4.33
N ARG A 231 28.85 18.11 -3.05
CA ARG A 231 28.58 19.04 -1.96
C ARG A 231 29.69 20.07 -1.74
N ASN A 232 30.94 19.68 -1.95
CA ASN A 232 32.11 20.53 -1.74
C ASN A 232 32.69 21.12 -3.03
N TYR A 233 31.97 21.00 -4.15
CA TYR A 233 32.39 21.47 -5.48
C TYR A 233 33.77 20.96 -5.91
N LEU A 234 34.15 19.74 -5.49
CA LEU A 234 35.43 19.14 -5.80
C LEU A 234 35.39 18.48 -7.19
N ARG A 235 36.31 18.90 -8.06
CA ARG A 235 36.47 18.30 -9.40
C ARG A 235 37.32 17.03 -9.39
N THR A 236 38.11 16.81 -8.33
CA THR A 236 39.03 15.68 -8.20
C THR A 236 38.94 15.09 -6.80
N ASP A 237 39.59 13.94 -6.58
CA ASP A 237 39.57 13.27 -5.29
C ASP A 237 40.67 13.79 -4.33
N LYS A 238 41.42 14.81 -4.75
CA LYS A 238 42.49 15.41 -3.96
C LYS A 238 41.91 16.33 -2.88
N ILE A 239 42.26 16.04 -1.62
CA ILE A 239 41.97 16.85 -0.44
C ILE A 239 43.26 17.13 0.33
N ARG A 240 43.28 18.21 1.13
CA ARG A 240 44.47 18.62 1.91
C ARG A 240 44.16 18.66 3.41
N PRO A 241 45.10 18.27 4.28
CA PRO A 241 44.95 18.48 5.72
C PRO A 241 44.61 19.94 6.06
N GLY A 242 43.65 20.16 6.95
CA GLY A 242 43.11 21.48 7.30
C GLY A 242 41.96 21.96 6.41
N GLN A 243 41.68 21.29 5.29
CA GLN A 243 40.52 21.62 4.45
C GLN A 243 39.21 21.31 5.18
N SER A 244 38.27 22.25 5.19
CA SER A 244 36.93 22.02 5.70
C SER A 244 36.04 21.44 4.61
N LEU A 245 35.37 20.34 4.91
CA LEU A 245 34.42 19.66 4.04
C LEU A 245 33.04 19.63 4.70
N ALA A 246 32.03 20.03 3.95
CA ALA A 246 30.63 19.74 4.21
C ALA A 246 30.37 18.25 3.99
N ILE A 247 30.05 17.52 5.06
CA ILE A 247 29.76 16.09 4.99
C ILE A 247 28.24 15.89 5.04
N PRO A 248 27.59 15.51 3.94
CA PRO A 248 26.17 15.18 3.97
C PRO A 248 26.00 13.81 4.62
N ARG A 249 25.36 13.78 5.79
CA ARG A 249 24.96 12.53 6.44
C ARG A 249 23.57 12.17 5.94
N VAL A 250 23.46 11.08 5.20
CA VAL A 250 22.16 10.46 4.91
C VAL A 250 21.76 9.72 6.18
N ALA A 251 20.76 10.22 6.91
CA ALA A 251 20.15 9.47 7.99
C ALA A 251 19.46 8.25 7.35
N ARG A 252 19.91 7.04 7.70
CA ARG A 252 19.23 5.80 7.33
C ARG A 252 18.25 5.39 8.42
#